data_AF-A0A2V6I6L7-F1
#
_entry.id   AF-A0A2V6I6L7-F1
#
_cell.length_a   1.000
_cell.length_b   1.000
_cell.length_c   1.000
_cell.angle_alpha   90.00
_cell.angle_beta   90.00
_cell.angle_gamma   90.00
#
_symmetry.space_group_name_H-M   'P 1'
#
loop_
_entity.id
_entity.type
_entity.pdbx_description
1 polymer ?
#
loop_
_entity_poly.entity_id
_entity_poly.type
_entity_poly.pdbx_seq_one_letter_code
_entity_poly.pdbx_strand_id
1 'polypeptide(L)'
;TYPNGKVAGQIVGYTGKTGRNLDGIIDNHETLWPETEGRDGLEQTFNEMLTGKRGEYKITFDKDGRKTSEKLIKSAVPGNNVITTLDLRLQQLAEKALESKAKRGAIVIVDPTDGDILAMASWPTYDPNLFVPSISAEKFKQLQDDPDIPLLARAFRSAYPPGSTFKVAVGIAALETSAVRPDDLYQCVPGIQIGNLTFHNWKKGDQGALNFVQALTQSCDTWFYQVGIKTGAEPIIEWALKLGFGAKCGIPLRGEAEGRVPNDEYMKATHGRKLLNGDIANLSIGQGDTQVTPLQMAQAMAIIANGGRFYQTRLVRQVQSVDHEIVTAYELREKRALNVSAATMEQIRTGMIEVVNGSNGTGHEAQLDGVEVAGKTGTAQEKPGPRSGVRKTKNARPPGSPDSCPRRNRGTPSPRFTKATLAAKSTAARPRPR
;
A
#
# COMPACT_ATOMS: atom_id res chain seq x y z
N THR A 1 -5.61 17.60 17.43
CA THR A 1 -4.26 17.52 18.01
C THR A 1 -3.76 16.10 17.86
N TYR A 2 -2.49 15.91 17.55
CA TYR A 2 -1.86 14.60 17.41
C TYR A 2 -0.89 14.39 18.58
N PRO A 3 -1.30 13.68 19.65
CA PRO A 3 -0.57 13.67 20.92
C PRO A 3 0.80 12.97 20.83
N ASN A 4 0.96 12.05 19.86
CA ASN A 4 2.22 11.35 19.62
C ASN A 4 3.12 12.07 18.59
N GLY A 5 2.83 13.33 18.24
CA GLY A 5 3.61 14.12 17.29
C GLY A 5 3.75 13.42 15.93
N LYS A 6 5.00 13.21 15.49
CA LYS A 6 5.35 12.62 14.18
C LYS A 6 5.00 11.13 14.01
N VAL A 7 4.67 10.43 15.10
CA VAL A 7 4.46 8.97 15.08
C VAL A 7 3.29 8.61 14.18
N ALA A 8 3.51 7.67 13.26
CA ALA A 8 2.54 7.23 12.27
C ALA A 8 1.96 8.37 11.41
N GLY A 9 2.67 9.50 11.26
CA GLY A 9 2.13 10.71 10.63
C GLY A 9 1.59 10.50 9.22
N GLN A 10 2.25 9.67 8.42
CA GLN A 10 1.81 9.34 7.05
C GLN A 10 0.68 8.31 6.98
N ILE A 11 0.39 7.62 8.09
CA ILE A 11 -0.72 6.67 8.22
C ILE A 11 -1.95 7.40 8.73
N VAL A 12 -1.83 8.06 9.89
CA VAL A 12 -2.90 8.84 10.51
C VAL A 12 -3.31 9.97 9.57
N GLY A 13 -2.33 10.65 8.99
CA GLY A 13 -2.54 11.84 8.17
C GLY A 13 -2.88 13.04 9.06
N TYR A 14 -3.57 14.01 8.47
CA TYR A 14 -3.93 15.24 9.17
C TYR A 14 -5.28 15.79 8.71
N THR A 15 -5.90 16.60 9.56
CA THR A 15 -7.02 17.45 9.21
C THR A 15 -6.56 18.84 8.76
N GLY A 16 -7.39 19.54 8.00
CA GLY A 16 -7.18 20.94 7.63
C GLY A 16 -8.49 21.67 7.42
N LYS A 17 -8.47 23.00 7.48
CA LYS A 17 -9.68 23.83 7.29
C LYS A 17 -10.38 23.54 5.95
N THR A 18 -11.71 23.47 5.94
CA THR A 18 -12.54 23.29 4.73
C THR A 18 -12.70 24.58 3.90
N GLY A 19 -12.43 25.74 4.50
CA GLY A 19 -12.56 27.04 3.83
C GLY A 19 -12.21 28.22 4.74
N ARG A 20 -12.45 29.44 4.24
CA ARG A 20 -12.39 30.67 5.04
C ARG A 20 -13.68 30.78 5.84
N ASN A 21 -13.59 31.14 7.12
CA ASN A 21 -14.79 31.59 7.85
C ASN A 21 -15.38 32.78 7.09
N LEU A 22 -16.70 32.89 7.05
CA LEU A 22 -17.34 34.06 6.46
C LEU A 22 -16.93 35.28 7.31
N ASP A 23 -16.38 36.30 6.64
CA ASP A 23 -16.13 37.60 7.24
C ASP A 23 -17.33 38.49 6.84
N GLY A 24 -18.26 38.78 7.75
CA GLY A 24 -19.48 39.53 7.39
C GLY A 24 -20.62 39.54 8.43
N ILE A 25 -21.82 39.85 7.94
CA ILE A 25 -23.07 39.83 8.74
C ILE A 25 -23.40 38.39 9.11
N ILE A 26 -23.71 38.15 10.39
CA ILE A 26 -24.12 36.82 10.86
C ILE A 26 -25.46 36.44 10.23
N ASP A 27 -25.49 35.34 9.47
CA ASP A 27 -26.70 34.82 8.83
C ASP A 27 -27.29 33.62 9.61
N ASN A 28 -28.55 33.29 9.33
CA ASN A 28 -29.21 32.12 9.89
C ASN A 28 -28.51 30.83 9.42
N HIS A 29 -28.31 29.91 10.36
CA HIS A 29 -27.59 28.64 10.16
C HIS A 29 -26.11 28.78 9.80
N GLU A 30 -25.49 29.92 10.13
CA GLU A 30 -24.05 30.10 9.97
C GLU A 30 -23.23 29.21 10.91
N THR A 31 -22.10 28.73 10.39
CA THR A 31 -21.14 27.92 11.16
C THR A 31 -20.44 28.79 12.22
N LEU A 32 -20.63 28.44 13.50
CA LEU A 32 -20.01 29.18 14.62
C LEU A 32 -18.51 28.91 14.80
N TRP A 33 -18.01 27.74 14.37
CA TRP A 33 -16.61 27.33 14.53
C TRP A 33 -15.99 26.85 13.22
N PRO A 34 -14.72 27.19 12.93
CA PRO A 34 -14.06 26.74 11.72
C PRO A 34 -14.17 25.22 11.55
N GLU A 35 -14.59 24.80 10.37
CA GLU A 35 -14.68 23.39 10.02
C GLU A 35 -13.35 22.85 9.56
N THR A 36 -13.12 21.58 9.88
CA THR A 36 -11.94 20.83 9.45
C THR A 36 -12.39 19.55 8.76
N GLU A 37 -11.62 19.14 7.76
CA GLU A 37 -11.78 17.85 7.10
C GLU A 37 -10.43 17.13 7.02
N GLY A 38 -10.47 15.81 6.97
CA GLY A 38 -9.30 14.97 6.72
C GLY A 38 -8.68 15.24 5.35
N ARG A 39 -7.38 15.52 5.33
CA ARG A 39 -6.62 15.89 4.13
C ARG A 39 -5.68 14.81 3.62
N ASP A 40 -5.20 13.94 4.50
CA ASP A 40 -4.38 12.77 4.15
C ASP A 40 -4.67 11.60 5.11
N GLY A 41 -4.12 10.43 4.84
CA GLY A 41 -4.15 9.28 5.75
C GLY A 41 -5.54 8.77 6.10
N LEU A 42 -5.66 8.18 7.28
CA LEU A 42 -6.92 7.71 7.85
C LEU A 42 -7.89 8.86 8.12
N GLU A 43 -7.40 10.04 8.48
CA GLU A 43 -8.22 11.25 8.65
C GLU A 43 -9.04 11.52 7.38
N GLN A 44 -8.40 11.45 6.21
CA GLN A 44 -9.10 11.62 4.93
C GLN A 44 -10.00 10.43 4.58
N THR A 45 -9.50 9.20 4.72
CA THR A 45 -10.28 8.00 4.31
C THR A 45 -11.55 7.85 5.14
N PHE A 46 -11.48 8.14 6.44
CA PHE A 46 -12.59 7.98 7.38
C PHE A 46 -13.28 9.29 7.75
N ASN A 47 -13.03 10.37 6.99
CA ASN A 47 -13.55 11.71 7.31
C ASN A 47 -15.06 11.71 7.63
N GLU A 48 -15.88 11.02 6.83
CA GLU A 48 -17.33 10.95 7.05
C GLU A 48 -17.69 10.32 8.40
N MET A 49 -16.97 9.27 8.80
CA MET A 49 -17.18 8.59 10.08
C MET A 49 -16.63 9.40 11.25
N LEU A 50 -15.52 10.13 11.06
CA LEU A 50 -14.84 10.92 12.10
C LEU A 50 -15.50 12.28 12.37
N THR A 51 -16.19 12.88 11.38
CA THR A 51 -16.70 14.27 11.49
C THR A 51 -17.88 14.41 12.47
N GLY A 52 -18.72 13.40 12.59
CA GLY A 52 -19.95 13.48 13.39
C GLY A 52 -21.05 14.34 12.76
N LYS A 53 -22.02 14.77 13.57
CA LYS A 53 -23.16 15.60 13.13
C LYS A 53 -23.22 16.91 13.91
N ARG A 54 -23.50 18.00 13.19
CA ARG A 54 -23.58 19.34 13.76
C ARG A 54 -24.75 19.48 14.74
N GLY A 55 -24.48 20.19 15.83
CA GLY A 55 -25.49 20.78 16.69
C GLY A 55 -25.94 22.15 16.16
N GLU A 56 -26.88 22.78 16.87
CA GLU A 56 -27.43 24.08 16.51
C GLU A 56 -27.67 24.91 17.77
N TYR A 57 -27.23 26.17 17.72
CA TYR A 57 -27.51 27.18 18.74
C TYR A 57 -28.35 28.29 18.13
N LYS A 58 -29.32 28.78 18.90
CA LYS A 58 -30.01 30.04 18.64
C LYS A 58 -29.36 31.13 19.49
N ILE A 59 -28.65 32.03 18.83
CA ILE A 59 -27.99 33.17 19.47
C ILE A 59 -28.74 34.43 19.06
N THR A 60 -29.14 35.25 20.03
CA THR A 60 -29.81 36.53 19.78
C THR A 60 -28.85 37.67 20.11
N PHE A 61 -28.85 38.70 19.27
CA PHE A 61 -28.05 39.91 19.44
C PHE A 61 -28.97 41.13 19.56
N ASP A 62 -28.55 42.15 20.31
CA ASP A 62 -29.21 43.46 20.29
C ASP A 62 -28.81 44.29 19.07
N LYS A 63 -29.41 45.49 18.94
CA LYS A 63 -29.13 46.45 17.86
C LYS A 63 -27.67 46.93 17.81
N ASP A 64 -26.92 46.80 18.90
CA ASP A 64 -25.52 47.20 19.01
C ASP A 64 -24.57 45.99 18.77
N GLY A 65 -25.12 44.81 18.45
CA GLY A 65 -24.38 43.58 18.21
C GLY A 65 -23.95 42.84 19.47
N ARG A 66 -24.47 43.20 20.65
CA ARG A 66 -24.17 42.45 21.89
C ARG A 66 -25.05 41.21 21.99
N LYS A 67 -24.43 40.08 22.31
CA LYS A 67 -25.11 38.81 22.54
C LYS A 67 -26.03 38.91 23.76
N THR A 68 -27.34 38.74 23.57
CA THR A 68 -28.38 38.84 24.62
C THR A 68 -28.86 37.48 25.11
N SER A 69 -28.82 36.46 24.26
CA SER A 69 -29.17 35.09 24.66
C SER A 69 -28.48 34.05 23.79
N GLU A 70 -28.29 32.86 24.37
CA GLU A 70 -27.82 31.66 23.68
C GLU A 70 -28.64 30.49 24.16
N LYS A 71 -29.25 29.76 23.23
CA LYS A 71 -30.04 28.58 23.51
C LYS A 71 -29.58 27.44 22.62
N LEU A 72 -29.19 26.32 23.21
CA LEU A 72 -28.97 25.08 22.47
C LEU A 72 -30.30 24.58 21.89
N ILE A 73 -30.38 24.48 20.57
CA ILE A 73 -31.54 23.96 19.84
C ILE A 73 -31.37 22.47 19.59
N LYS A 74 -30.14 22.05 19.22
CA LYS A 74 -29.82 20.66 18.92
C LYS A 74 -28.39 20.35 19.38
N SER A 75 -28.21 19.31 20.18
CA SER A 75 -26.88 18.84 20.57
C SER A 75 -26.13 18.28 19.35
N ALA A 76 -24.82 18.55 19.29
CA ALA A 76 -23.94 17.89 18.32
C ALA A 76 -23.79 16.41 18.68
N VAL A 77 -23.58 15.58 17.66
CA VAL A 77 -23.27 14.15 17.85
C VAL A 77 -21.82 13.97 17.45
N PRO A 78 -20.95 13.45 18.36
CA PRO A 78 -19.56 13.22 18.02
C PRO A 78 -19.44 12.20 16.89
N GLY A 79 -18.34 12.28 16.14
CA GLY A 79 -17.97 11.23 15.20
C GLY A 79 -17.59 9.93 15.90
N ASN A 80 -17.32 8.93 15.08
CA ASN A 80 -16.86 7.63 15.52
C ASN A 80 -15.34 7.62 15.74
N ASN A 81 -14.85 6.61 16.44
CA ASN A 81 -13.46 6.27 16.62
C ASN A 81 -13.03 5.23 15.57
N VAL A 82 -11.89 5.44 14.92
CA VAL A 82 -11.26 4.45 14.03
C VAL A 82 -10.18 3.72 14.82
N ILE A 83 -10.32 2.40 14.94
CA ILE A 83 -9.38 1.54 15.67
C ILE A 83 -8.44 0.86 14.68
N THR A 84 -7.16 1.20 14.75
CA THR A 84 -6.11 0.60 13.91
C THR A 84 -5.60 -0.72 14.49
N THR A 85 -4.92 -1.49 13.64
CA THR A 85 -4.15 -2.68 14.05
C THR A 85 -2.74 -2.36 14.52
N LEU A 86 -2.30 -1.10 14.35
CA LEU A 86 -0.98 -0.65 14.78
C LEU A 86 -0.77 -0.84 16.28
N ASP A 87 0.36 -1.46 16.63
CA ASP A 87 0.90 -1.42 17.98
C ASP A 87 1.78 -0.16 18.12
N LEU A 88 1.40 0.72 19.03
CA LEU A 88 2.09 2.00 19.22
C LEU A 88 3.58 1.82 19.56
N ARG A 89 3.92 0.83 20.38
CA ARG A 89 5.30 0.57 20.79
C ARG A 89 6.11 0.06 19.59
N LEU A 90 5.58 -0.88 18.82
CA LEU A 90 6.25 -1.39 17.61
C LEU A 90 6.43 -0.30 16.55
N GLN A 91 5.41 0.55 16.34
CA GLN A 91 5.51 1.68 15.41
C GLN A 91 6.62 2.66 15.83
N GLN A 92 6.68 3.04 17.11
CA GLN A 92 7.73 3.92 17.63
C GLN A 92 9.12 3.30 17.50
N LEU A 93 9.26 2.00 17.78
CA LEU A 93 10.53 1.29 17.63
C LEU A 93 10.97 1.24 16.16
N ALA A 94 10.05 0.98 15.23
CA ALA A 94 10.33 0.96 13.80
C ALA A 94 10.79 2.35 13.30
N GLU A 95 10.11 3.41 13.69
CA GLU A 95 10.51 4.79 13.33
C GLU A 95 11.85 5.19 13.95
N LYS A 96 12.10 4.84 15.22
CA LYS A 96 13.38 5.10 15.88
C LYS A 96 14.54 4.34 15.24
N ALA A 97 14.31 3.08 14.85
CA ALA A 97 15.30 2.29 14.13
C ALA A 97 15.67 2.96 12.80
N LEU A 98 14.67 3.40 12.03
CA LEU A 98 14.89 4.14 10.79
C LEU A 98 15.63 5.45 11.02
N GLU A 99 15.20 6.26 12.00
CA GLU A 99 15.85 7.54 12.34
C GLU A 99 17.33 7.36 12.68
N SER A 100 17.69 6.26 13.37
CA SER A 100 19.07 6.01 13.79
C SER A 100 20.00 5.43 12.73
N LYS A 101 19.46 4.82 11.66
CA LYS A 101 20.27 4.02 10.71
C LYS A 101 20.04 4.38 9.23
N ALA A 102 18.92 4.99 8.89
CA ALA A 102 18.53 5.22 7.51
C ALA A 102 18.38 6.71 7.23
N LYS A 103 18.99 7.17 6.14
CA LYS A 103 18.69 8.50 5.58
C LYS A 103 17.22 8.55 5.13
N ARG A 104 16.79 7.49 4.45
CA ARG A 104 15.43 7.28 3.94
C ARG A 104 15.12 5.79 3.97
N GLY A 105 13.92 5.40 4.36
CA GLY A 105 13.57 3.99 4.42
C GLY A 105 12.13 3.75 4.86
N ALA A 106 11.80 2.47 4.99
CA ALA A 106 10.53 2.02 5.52
C ALA A 106 10.71 0.71 6.29
N ILE A 107 9.87 0.48 7.29
CA ILE A 107 9.75 -0.78 8.03
C ILE A 107 8.27 -1.12 8.10
N VAL A 108 7.93 -2.34 7.73
CA VAL A 108 6.55 -2.85 7.83
C VAL A 108 6.59 -4.16 8.62
N ILE A 109 5.74 -4.26 9.63
CA ILE A 109 5.58 -5.45 10.47
C ILE A 109 4.15 -5.93 10.29
N VAL A 110 4.02 -7.17 9.83
CA VAL A 110 2.73 -7.84 9.60
C VAL A 110 2.69 -9.07 10.47
N ASP A 111 1.59 -9.27 11.21
CA ASP A 111 1.33 -10.52 11.89
C ASP A 111 0.96 -11.60 10.85
N PRO A 112 1.73 -12.70 10.75
CA PRO A 112 1.48 -13.72 9.76
C PRO A 112 0.21 -14.54 10.02
N THR A 113 -0.36 -14.49 11.24
CA THR A 113 -1.53 -15.28 11.61
C THR A 113 -2.84 -14.69 11.09
N ASP A 114 -2.89 -13.37 10.87
CA ASP A 114 -4.12 -12.68 10.45
C ASP A 114 -3.90 -11.53 9.44
N GLY A 115 -2.66 -11.20 9.12
CA GLY A 115 -2.35 -10.10 8.20
C GLY A 115 -2.47 -8.70 8.82
N ASP A 116 -2.61 -8.58 10.13
CA ASP A 116 -2.65 -7.29 10.80
C ASP A 116 -1.31 -6.55 10.67
N ILE A 117 -1.38 -5.29 10.28
CA ILE A 117 -0.23 -4.40 10.18
C ILE A 117 0.04 -3.83 11.57
N LEU A 118 1.06 -4.35 12.25
CA LEU A 118 1.46 -3.92 13.59
C LEU A 118 2.30 -2.64 13.56
N ALA A 119 3.06 -2.43 12.48
CA ALA A 119 3.80 -1.19 12.22
C ALA A 119 3.96 -0.96 10.72
N MET A 120 3.93 0.30 10.27
CA MET A 120 4.13 0.71 8.87
C MET A 120 4.84 2.07 8.80
N ALA A 121 6.09 2.09 9.23
CA ALA A 121 6.90 3.30 9.31
C ALA A 121 7.49 3.70 7.96
N SER A 122 7.51 4.99 7.65
CA SER A 122 8.35 5.56 6.60
C SER A 122 9.20 6.69 7.15
N TRP A 123 10.44 6.78 6.69
CA TRP A 123 11.40 7.78 7.14
C TRP A 123 12.05 8.51 5.96
N PRO A 124 12.27 9.84 6.06
CA PRO A 124 11.77 10.72 7.12
C PRO A 124 10.23 10.83 7.12
N THR A 125 9.68 11.20 8.28
CA THR A 125 8.25 11.48 8.48
C THR A 125 8.03 12.97 8.78
N TYR A 126 6.78 13.40 8.95
CA TYR A 126 6.40 14.75 9.35
C TYR A 126 5.50 14.71 10.58
N ASP A 127 5.46 15.81 11.33
CA ASP A 127 4.48 15.98 12.42
C ASP A 127 3.15 16.49 11.85
N PRO A 128 2.05 15.72 11.93
CA PRO A 128 0.74 16.14 11.47
C PRO A 128 0.22 17.42 12.16
N ASN A 129 0.70 17.75 13.37
CA ASN A 129 0.35 19.01 14.05
C ASN A 129 0.79 20.25 13.26
N LEU A 130 1.75 20.13 12.34
CA LEU A 130 2.14 21.24 11.46
C LEU A 130 1.00 21.70 10.55
N PHE A 131 0.02 20.84 10.29
CA PHE A 131 -1.11 21.12 9.40
C PHE A 131 -2.37 21.58 10.14
N VAL A 132 -2.40 21.50 11.47
CA VAL A 132 -3.59 21.83 12.28
C VAL A 132 -3.46 23.22 12.91
N PRO A 133 -4.46 24.11 12.78
CA PRO A 133 -5.59 24.01 11.85
C PRO A 133 -5.20 24.39 10.40
N SER A 134 -4.01 24.94 10.20
CA SER A 134 -3.43 25.27 8.90
C SER A 134 -1.91 25.38 8.98
N ILE A 135 -1.20 24.84 7.99
CA ILE A 135 0.26 25.00 7.85
C ILE A 135 0.61 26.38 7.26
N SER A 136 1.72 26.98 7.70
CA SER A 136 2.24 28.20 7.07
C SER A 136 2.84 27.89 5.69
N ALA A 137 2.78 28.85 4.77
CA ALA A 137 3.35 28.67 3.42
C ALA A 137 4.85 28.34 3.47
N GLU A 138 5.58 28.91 4.43
CA GLU A 138 7.00 28.64 4.65
C GLU A 138 7.25 27.18 5.10
N LYS A 139 6.56 26.70 6.14
CA LYS A 139 6.70 25.32 6.62
C LYS A 139 6.29 24.30 5.59
N PHE A 140 5.21 24.58 4.84
CA PHE A 140 4.79 23.72 3.74
C PHE A 140 5.84 23.66 2.64
N LYS A 141 6.41 24.81 2.27
CA LYS A 141 7.50 24.89 1.28
C LYS A 141 8.74 24.14 1.76
N GLN A 142 9.08 24.19 3.05
CA GLN A 142 10.18 23.41 3.62
C GLN A 142 9.95 21.90 3.43
N LEU A 143 8.76 21.39 3.77
CA LEU A 143 8.42 19.96 3.57
C LEU A 143 8.40 19.56 2.08
N GLN A 144 7.99 20.47 1.20
CA GLN A 144 7.89 20.22 -0.23
C GLN A 144 9.26 20.23 -0.93
N ASP A 145 10.15 21.13 -0.52
CA ASP A 145 11.47 21.32 -1.11
C ASP A 145 12.54 20.43 -0.44
N ASP A 146 12.18 19.69 0.60
CA ASP A 146 13.08 18.76 1.31
C ASP A 146 13.56 17.64 0.36
N PRO A 147 14.89 17.49 0.15
CA PRO A 147 15.46 16.49 -0.74
C PRO A 147 15.24 15.04 -0.27
N ASP A 148 14.88 14.85 1.00
CA ASP A 148 14.55 13.55 1.58
C ASP A 148 13.05 13.25 1.59
N ILE A 149 12.22 14.11 0.99
CA ILE A 149 10.82 13.84 0.62
C ILE A 149 10.02 13.22 1.79
N PRO A 150 9.86 13.93 2.93
CA PRO A 150 9.19 13.40 4.13
C PRO A 150 7.67 13.17 3.94
N LEU A 151 7.06 13.83 2.95
CA LEU A 151 5.65 13.64 2.60
C LEU A 151 5.38 12.29 1.90
N LEU A 152 6.41 11.60 1.41
CA LEU A 152 6.26 10.31 0.74
C LEU A 152 6.19 9.17 1.76
N ALA A 153 5.04 8.51 1.83
CA ALA A 153 4.86 7.29 2.60
C ALA A 153 5.51 6.09 1.89
N ARG A 154 6.83 5.94 2.04
CA ARG A 154 7.66 4.92 1.37
C ARG A 154 7.19 3.49 1.60
N ALA A 155 6.57 3.21 2.74
CA ALA A 155 6.09 1.88 3.08
C ALA A 155 5.07 1.32 2.08
N PHE A 156 4.24 2.18 1.46
CA PHE A 156 3.14 1.74 0.58
C PHE A 156 2.92 2.60 -0.67
N ARG A 157 3.40 3.85 -0.73
CA ARG A 157 3.25 4.75 -1.90
C ARG A 157 4.41 4.69 -2.88
N SER A 158 5.45 3.92 -2.60
CA SER A 158 6.63 3.79 -3.47
C SER A 158 7.01 2.31 -3.63
N ALA A 159 7.40 1.95 -4.85
CA ALA A 159 7.89 0.63 -5.18
C ALA A 159 9.35 0.75 -5.62
N TYR A 160 10.12 -0.29 -5.31
CA TYR A 160 11.56 -0.37 -5.54
C TYR A 160 11.90 -1.72 -6.18
N PRO A 161 13.02 -1.87 -6.90
CA PRO A 161 13.50 -3.21 -7.22
C PRO A 161 13.69 -3.99 -5.91
N PRO A 162 13.05 -5.17 -5.74
CA PRO A 162 13.18 -5.95 -4.50
C PRO A 162 14.59 -6.52 -4.31
N GLY A 163 15.39 -6.60 -5.39
CA GLY A 163 16.68 -7.27 -5.38
C GLY A 163 16.55 -8.71 -4.90
N SER A 164 17.59 -9.20 -4.22
CA SER A 164 17.70 -10.60 -3.81
C SER A 164 16.61 -11.08 -2.82
N THR A 165 15.76 -10.22 -2.27
CA THR A 165 14.58 -10.65 -1.52
C THR A 165 13.56 -11.39 -2.40
N PHE A 166 13.52 -11.08 -3.71
CA PHE A 166 12.65 -11.72 -4.69
C PHE A 166 13.02 -13.17 -5.00
N LYS A 167 14.26 -13.59 -4.67
CA LYS A 167 14.75 -14.97 -4.88
C LYS A 167 13.88 -16.01 -4.18
N VAL A 168 13.17 -15.64 -3.12
CA VAL A 168 12.19 -16.52 -2.45
C VAL A 168 11.06 -16.91 -3.42
N ALA A 169 10.48 -15.95 -4.14
CA ALA A 169 9.43 -16.24 -5.13
C ALA A 169 9.94 -17.10 -6.28
N VAL A 170 11.16 -16.83 -6.74
CA VAL A 170 11.82 -17.59 -7.82
C VAL A 170 12.13 -19.02 -7.38
N GLY A 171 12.60 -19.20 -6.13
CA GLY A 171 12.85 -20.52 -5.56
C GLY A 171 11.59 -21.37 -5.46
N ILE A 172 10.47 -20.78 -4.99
CA ILE A 172 9.17 -21.45 -4.97
C ILE A 172 8.77 -21.86 -6.39
N ALA A 173 8.88 -20.95 -7.37
CA ALA A 173 8.53 -21.26 -8.75
C ALA A 173 9.36 -22.42 -9.33
N ALA A 174 10.67 -22.41 -9.09
CA ALA A 174 11.59 -23.43 -9.61
C ALA A 174 11.32 -24.82 -9.01
N LEU A 175 11.05 -24.88 -7.70
CA LEU A 175 10.79 -26.13 -6.98
C LEU A 175 9.38 -26.68 -7.29
N GLU A 176 8.35 -25.85 -7.27
CA GLU A 176 6.96 -26.28 -7.49
C GLU A 176 6.71 -26.72 -8.93
N THR A 177 7.44 -26.16 -9.91
CA THR A 177 7.39 -26.63 -11.30
C THR A 177 8.27 -27.85 -11.55
N SER A 178 9.03 -28.31 -10.54
CA SER A 178 10.07 -29.33 -10.69
C SER A 178 11.12 -28.99 -11.76
N ALA A 179 11.25 -27.69 -12.12
CA ALA A 179 12.31 -27.22 -13.01
C ALA A 179 13.69 -27.46 -12.37
N VAL A 180 13.76 -27.44 -11.05
CA VAL A 180 14.94 -27.76 -10.24
C VAL A 180 14.52 -28.67 -9.08
N ARG A 181 15.35 -29.68 -8.78
CA ARG A 181 15.23 -30.50 -7.57
C ARG A 181 16.07 -29.90 -6.43
N PRO A 182 15.71 -30.13 -5.15
CA PRO A 182 16.45 -29.59 -4.01
C PRO A 182 17.95 -29.90 -4.00
N ASP A 183 18.34 -31.06 -4.54
CA ASP A 183 19.70 -31.59 -4.61
C ASP A 183 20.44 -31.26 -5.92
N ASP A 184 19.75 -30.66 -6.90
CA ASP A 184 20.40 -30.22 -8.14
C ASP A 184 21.48 -29.16 -7.82
N LEU A 185 22.66 -29.35 -8.39
CA LEU A 185 23.80 -28.45 -8.20
C LEU A 185 23.99 -27.54 -9.41
N TYR A 186 24.06 -26.23 -9.16
CA TYR A 186 24.40 -25.23 -10.17
C TYR A 186 25.60 -24.40 -9.74
N GLN A 187 26.41 -23.99 -10.72
CA GLN A 187 27.66 -23.27 -10.47
C GLN A 187 27.38 -21.85 -9.97
N CYS A 188 27.99 -21.49 -8.84
CA CYS A 188 27.98 -20.15 -8.28
C CYS A 188 29.30 -19.42 -8.60
N VAL A 189 29.46 -19.09 -9.88
CA VAL A 189 30.66 -18.43 -10.42
C VAL A 189 30.56 -16.90 -10.34
N PRO A 190 31.66 -16.15 -10.49
CA PRO A 190 31.67 -14.68 -10.43
C PRO A 190 30.89 -13.98 -11.55
N GLY A 191 30.64 -14.67 -12.67
CA GLY A 191 29.82 -14.17 -13.75
C GLY A 191 29.54 -15.25 -14.80
N ILE A 192 28.44 -15.07 -15.53
CA ILE A 192 28.06 -15.97 -16.62
C ILE A 192 27.68 -15.17 -17.86
N GLN A 193 27.92 -15.75 -19.03
CA GLN A 193 27.54 -15.15 -20.30
C GLN A 193 26.09 -15.50 -20.64
N ILE A 194 25.23 -14.49 -20.84
CA ILE A 194 23.84 -14.65 -21.26
C ILE A 194 23.64 -13.82 -22.53
N GLY A 195 23.53 -14.49 -23.68
CA GLY A 195 23.59 -13.82 -24.96
C GLY A 195 24.94 -13.11 -25.16
N ASN A 196 24.91 -11.82 -25.46
CA ASN A 196 26.11 -11.00 -25.67
C ASN A 196 26.57 -10.22 -24.43
N LEU A 197 25.93 -10.41 -23.27
CA LEU A 197 26.27 -9.72 -22.03
C LEU A 197 26.78 -10.68 -20.96
N THR A 198 27.75 -10.22 -20.16
CA THR A 198 28.19 -10.90 -18.95
C THR A 198 27.36 -10.42 -17.77
N PHE A 199 26.69 -11.34 -17.09
CA PHE A 199 25.94 -11.10 -15.87
C PHE A 199 26.79 -11.49 -14.67
N HIS A 200 27.11 -10.51 -13.83
CA HIS A 200 27.98 -10.71 -12.69
C HIS A 200 27.22 -11.16 -11.44
N ASN A 201 27.91 -11.92 -10.59
CA ASN A 201 27.53 -12.19 -9.22
C ASN A 201 28.07 -11.09 -8.31
N TRP A 202 27.38 -10.81 -7.20
CA TRP A 202 27.91 -9.89 -6.19
C TRP A 202 29.19 -10.42 -5.53
N LYS A 203 29.33 -11.75 -5.40
CA LYS A 203 30.58 -12.41 -4.99
C LYS A 203 31.56 -12.50 -6.16
N LYS A 204 32.79 -12.04 -5.94
CA LYS A 204 33.88 -12.08 -6.94
C LYS A 204 34.61 -13.43 -7.00
N GLY A 205 34.48 -14.25 -5.97
CA GLY A 205 35.08 -15.59 -5.91
C GLY A 205 34.11 -16.64 -6.44
N ASP A 206 34.67 -17.71 -7.00
CA ASP A 206 33.92 -18.93 -7.31
C ASP A 206 33.54 -19.63 -6.00
N GLN A 207 32.26 -19.97 -5.83
CA GLN A 207 31.77 -20.70 -4.66
C GLN A 207 31.49 -22.19 -4.98
N GLY A 208 31.83 -22.63 -6.19
CA GLY A 208 31.57 -23.98 -6.67
C GLY A 208 30.09 -24.23 -6.93
N ALA A 209 29.74 -25.51 -7.03
CA ALA A 209 28.38 -25.95 -7.28
C ALA A 209 27.57 -25.93 -5.97
N LEU A 210 26.43 -25.24 -5.98
CA LEU A 210 25.54 -25.10 -4.82
C LEU A 210 24.17 -25.69 -5.11
N ASN A 211 23.54 -26.26 -4.08
CA ASN A 211 22.13 -26.62 -4.10
C ASN A 211 21.24 -25.39 -3.79
N PHE A 212 19.92 -25.56 -3.81
CA PHE A 212 18.98 -24.45 -3.61
C PHE A 212 19.19 -23.71 -2.27
N VAL A 213 19.24 -24.46 -1.17
CA VAL A 213 19.42 -23.89 0.19
C VAL A 213 20.70 -23.08 0.25
N GLN A 214 21.84 -23.65 -0.18
CA GLN A 214 23.13 -22.99 -0.18
C GLN A 214 23.14 -21.72 -1.06
N ALA A 215 22.48 -21.78 -2.23
CA ALA A 215 22.37 -20.63 -3.12
C ALA A 215 21.53 -19.51 -2.52
N LEU A 216 20.46 -19.83 -1.79
CA LEU A 216 19.64 -18.85 -1.07
C LEU A 216 20.42 -18.24 0.11
N THR A 217 21.10 -19.07 0.92
CA THR A 217 21.98 -18.68 2.04
C THR A 217 23.00 -17.63 1.61
N GLN A 218 23.73 -17.92 0.54
CA GLN A 218 24.78 -17.07 0.00
C GLN A 218 24.29 -16.00 -0.97
N SER A 219 22.98 -15.98 -1.25
CA SER A 219 22.36 -15.07 -2.20
C SER A 219 23.04 -15.09 -3.58
N CYS A 220 23.39 -16.25 -4.11
CA CYS A 220 24.21 -16.36 -5.33
C CYS A 220 23.47 -15.96 -6.61
N ASP A 221 23.84 -14.86 -7.27
CA ASP A 221 23.09 -14.38 -8.45
C ASP A 221 23.20 -15.32 -9.65
N THR A 222 24.40 -15.84 -9.92
CA THR A 222 24.64 -16.72 -11.09
C THR A 222 23.90 -18.05 -11.01
N TRP A 223 23.66 -18.56 -9.80
CA TRP A 223 22.76 -19.69 -9.56
C TRP A 223 21.33 -19.32 -9.98
N PHE A 224 20.80 -18.18 -9.50
CA PHE A 224 19.45 -17.72 -9.81
C PHE A 224 19.26 -17.29 -11.27
N TYR A 225 20.30 -16.84 -11.97
CA TYR A 225 20.22 -16.60 -13.42
C TYR A 225 19.98 -17.91 -14.19
N GLN A 226 20.78 -18.94 -13.91
CA GLN A 226 20.65 -20.25 -14.55
C GLN A 226 19.28 -20.87 -14.28
N VAL A 227 18.88 -20.89 -13.00
CA VAL A 227 17.61 -21.47 -12.57
C VAL A 227 16.41 -20.66 -13.04
N GLY A 228 16.50 -19.33 -13.04
CA GLY A 228 15.46 -18.46 -13.58
C GLY A 228 15.20 -18.73 -15.06
N ILE A 229 16.28 -18.81 -15.87
CA ILE A 229 16.16 -19.12 -17.31
C ILE A 229 15.60 -20.53 -17.53
N LYS A 230 16.05 -21.53 -16.76
CA LYS A 230 15.54 -22.91 -16.84
C LYS A 230 14.05 -23.00 -16.47
N THR A 231 13.63 -22.26 -15.45
CA THR A 231 12.23 -22.21 -14.98
C THR A 231 11.33 -21.44 -15.97
N GLY A 232 11.87 -20.43 -16.63
CA GLY A 232 11.13 -19.56 -17.54
C GLY A 232 10.36 -18.44 -16.82
N ALA A 233 9.96 -17.43 -17.59
CA ALA A 233 9.31 -16.23 -17.05
C ALA A 233 7.93 -16.53 -16.44
N GLU A 234 7.12 -17.34 -17.13
CA GLU A 234 5.71 -17.52 -16.81
C GLU A 234 5.50 -18.10 -15.40
N PRO A 235 6.17 -19.20 -14.97
CA PRO A 235 6.03 -19.68 -13.60
C PRO A 235 6.54 -18.69 -12.54
N ILE A 236 7.63 -17.97 -12.82
CA ILE A 236 8.17 -16.97 -11.90
C ILE A 236 7.16 -15.84 -11.70
N ILE A 237 6.56 -15.35 -12.78
CA ILE A 237 5.53 -14.32 -12.75
C ILE A 237 4.30 -14.82 -11.99
N GLU A 238 3.82 -16.04 -12.30
CA GLU A 238 2.65 -16.62 -11.64
C GLU A 238 2.83 -16.71 -10.12
N TRP A 239 3.97 -17.23 -9.66
CA TRP A 239 4.25 -17.33 -8.22
C TRP A 239 4.46 -15.97 -7.55
N ALA A 240 5.09 -15.02 -8.23
CA ALA A 240 5.19 -13.65 -7.74
C ALA A 240 3.80 -13.01 -7.54
N LEU A 241 2.88 -13.19 -8.50
CA LEU A 241 1.50 -12.71 -8.40
C LEU A 241 0.70 -13.48 -7.32
N LYS A 242 0.96 -14.78 -7.14
CA LYS A 242 0.35 -15.59 -6.05
C LYS A 242 0.72 -15.03 -4.67
N LEU A 243 1.97 -14.62 -4.48
CA LEU A 243 2.48 -13.93 -3.28
C LEU A 243 1.97 -12.48 -3.13
N GLY A 244 1.28 -11.95 -4.14
CA GLY A 244 0.63 -10.64 -4.10
C GLY A 244 1.50 -9.48 -4.61
N PHE A 245 2.63 -9.76 -5.25
CA PHE A 245 3.37 -8.73 -5.97
C PHE A 245 2.60 -8.25 -7.21
N GLY A 246 2.81 -7.00 -7.62
CA GLY A 246 2.15 -6.43 -8.79
C GLY A 246 0.68 -6.02 -8.58
N ALA A 247 0.17 -6.08 -7.35
CA ALA A 247 -1.18 -5.61 -7.00
C ALA A 247 -1.18 -4.91 -5.64
N LYS A 248 -2.13 -3.98 -5.44
CA LYS A 248 -2.35 -3.35 -4.13
C LYS A 248 -2.57 -4.41 -3.04
N CYS A 249 -1.92 -4.23 -1.89
CA CYS A 249 -2.21 -4.96 -0.67
C CYS A 249 -3.58 -4.59 -0.11
N GLY A 250 -4.15 -3.43 -0.46
CA GLY A 250 -5.56 -3.07 -0.26
C GLY A 250 -5.85 -2.47 1.11
N ILE A 251 -4.94 -1.64 1.60
CA ILE A 251 -5.12 -0.86 2.83
C ILE A 251 -6.06 0.34 2.59
N PRO A 252 -6.75 0.86 3.62
CA PRO A 252 -7.65 2.01 3.49
C PRO A 252 -6.88 3.35 3.43
N LEU A 253 -5.80 3.41 2.64
CA LEU A 253 -5.00 4.61 2.43
C LEU A 253 -4.90 4.91 0.94
N ARG A 254 -4.97 6.20 0.60
CA ARG A 254 -4.85 6.64 -0.79
C ARG A 254 -3.40 6.56 -1.28
N GLY A 255 -3.26 6.28 -2.58
CA GLY A 255 -1.96 6.33 -3.26
C GLY A 255 -1.10 5.08 -3.08
N GLU A 256 -1.66 3.97 -2.61
CA GLU A 256 -0.96 2.69 -2.58
C GLU A 256 -0.43 2.33 -3.97
N ALA A 257 0.87 2.07 -4.06
CA ALA A 257 1.54 1.67 -5.28
C ALA A 257 1.31 0.18 -5.54
N GLU A 258 1.07 -0.17 -6.80
CA GLU A 258 0.81 -1.55 -7.23
C GLU A 258 2.08 -2.37 -7.42
N GLY A 259 3.25 -1.73 -7.49
CA GLY A 259 4.48 -2.38 -7.92
C GLY A 259 4.42 -2.80 -9.38
N ARG A 260 5.25 -3.77 -9.78
CA ARG A 260 5.33 -4.32 -11.12
C ARG A 260 6.05 -5.67 -11.12
N VAL A 261 5.42 -6.66 -11.71
CA VAL A 261 6.10 -7.91 -12.13
C VAL A 261 6.05 -7.91 -13.66
N PRO A 262 7.20 -7.74 -14.35
CA PRO A 262 7.20 -7.58 -15.81
C PRO A 262 6.73 -8.87 -16.50
N ASN A 263 5.77 -8.73 -17.40
CA ASN A 263 5.27 -9.80 -18.26
C ASN A 263 5.43 -9.42 -19.75
N ASP A 264 5.12 -10.35 -20.65
CA ASP A 264 5.25 -10.11 -22.10
C ASP A 264 4.41 -8.94 -22.61
N GLU A 265 3.24 -8.67 -22.01
CA GLU A 265 2.39 -7.55 -22.39
C GLU A 265 3.06 -6.20 -22.04
N TYR A 266 3.56 -6.09 -20.81
CA TYR A 266 4.31 -4.93 -20.35
C TYR A 266 5.59 -4.71 -21.18
N MET A 267 6.33 -5.78 -21.47
CA MET A 267 7.56 -5.68 -22.25
C MET A 267 7.29 -5.25 -23.69
N LYS A 268 6.21 -5.74 -24.32
CA LYS A 268 5.80 -5.27 -25.66
C LYS A 268 5.41 -3.80 -25.63
N ALA A 269 4.63 -3.38 -24.64
CA ALA A 269 4.17 -2.00 -24.52
C ALA A 269 5.32 -1.01 -24.22
N THR A 270 6.31 -1.41 -23.43
CA THR A 270 7.38 -0.52 -22.95
C THR A 270 8.64 -0.60 -23.82
N HIS A 271 8.99 -1.80 -24.28
CA HIS A 271 10.26 -2.10 -24.95
C HIS A 271 10.08 -2.64 -26.38
N GLY A 272 8.85 -2.83 -26.86
CA GLY A 272 8.56 -3.30 -28.23
C GLY A 272 8.87 -4.77 -28.49
N ARG A 273 9.14 -5.57 -27.45
CA ARG A 273 9.55 -6.98 -27.56
C ARG A 273 9.04 -7.81 -26.38
N LYS A 274 9.06 -9.13 -26.51
CA LYS A 274 8.80 -10.07 -25.40
C LYS A 274 9.99 -10.16 -24.43
N LEU A 275 9.79 -10.82 -23.30
CA LEU A 275 10.86 -11.18 -22.37
C LEU A 275 11.89 -12.07 -23.07
N LEU A 276 13.18 -11.75 -22.87
CA LEU A 276 14.33 -12.52 -23.31
C LEU A 276 15.05 -13.11 -22.09
N ASN A 277 15.98 -14.04 -22.32
CA ASN A 277 16.73 -14.68 -21.23
C ASN A 277 17.47 -13.68 -20.32
N GLY A 278 17.96 -12.56 -20.85
CA GLY A 278 18.57 -11.50 -20.04
C GLY A 278 17.57 -10.75 -19.16
N ASP A 279 16.31 -10.62 -19.57
CA ASP A 279 15.26 -10.05 -18.72
C ASP A 279 14.84 -11.05 -17.64
N ILE A 280 14.75 -12.34 -17.99
CA ILE A 280 14.46 -13.42 -17.03
C ILE A 280 15.57 -13.51 -15.97
N ALA A 281 16.83 -13.37 -16.36
CA ALA A 281 17.95 -13.32 -15.42
C ALA A 281 17.86 -12.11 -14.48
N ASN A 282 17.48 -10.92 -14.96
CA ASN A 282 17.25 -9.78 -14.08
C ASN A 282 16.04 -9.99 -13.15
N LEU A 283 14.94 -10.52 -13.68
CA LEU A 283 13.73 -10.85 -12.93
C LEU A 283 14.06 -11.87 -11.81
N SER A 284 14.89 -12.88 -12.08
CA SER A 284 15.20 -13.94 -11.12
C SER A 284 16.01 -13.48 -9.90
N ILE A 285 16.59 -12.28 -9.96
CA ILE A 285 17.25 -11.62 -8.83
C ILE A 285 16.54 -10.35 -8.37
N GLY A 286 15.30 -10.12 -8.82
CA GLY A 286 14.48 -8.98 -8.41
C GLY A 286 14.98 -7.63 -8.92
N GLN A 287 15.64 -7.60 -10.08
CA GLN A 287 16.12 -6.40 -10.76
C GLN A 287 15.35 -6.18 -12.07
N GLY A 288 15.86 -5.31 -12.95
CA GLY A 288 15.23 -4.93 -14.20
C GLY A 288 13.99 -4.07 -13.95
N ASP A 289 12.88 -4.43 -14.59
CA ASP A 289 11.61 -3.70 -14.45
C ASP A 289 10.74 -4.18 -13.28
N THR A 290 11.25 -5.11 -12.46
CA THR A 290 10.56 -5.59 -11.26
C THR A 290 10.52 -4.49 -10.20
N GLN A 291 9.35 -4.23 -9.63
CA GLN A 291 9.13 -3.20 -8.61
C GLN A 291 8.17 -3.74 -7.54
N VAL A 292 8.54 -3.62 -6.26
CA VAL A 292 7.75 -4.12 -5.13
C VAL A 292 7.75 -3.07 -4.02
N THR A 293 6.62 -2.87 -3.36
CA THR A 293 6.54 -1.98 -2.17
C THR A 293 7.01 -2.71 -0.91
N PRO A 294 7.52 -1.99 0.11
CA PRO A 294 7.83 -2.60 1.41
C PRO A 294 6.65 -3.36 2.03
N LEU A 295 5.42 -2.83 1.87
CA LEU A 295 4.20 -3.51 2.32
C LEU A 295 3.94 -4.83 1.58
N GLN A 296 4.10 -4.85 0.24
CA GLN A 296 3.99 -6.09 -0.54
C GLN A 296 5.04 -7.12 -0.11
N MET A 297 6.27 -6.68 0.16
CA MET A 297 7.33 -7.58 0.64
C MET A 297 7.00 -8.17 2.02
N ALA A 298 6.54 -7.35 2.97
CA ALA A 298 6.14 -7.83 4.28
C ALA A 298 4.96 -8.82 4.21
N GLN A 299 3.97 -8.54 3.35
CA GLN A 299 2.87 -9.46 3.07
C GLN A 299 3.37 -10.79 2.51
N ALA A 300 4.28 -10.77 1.52
CA ALA A 300 4.84 -11.99 0.96
C ALA A 300 5.59 -12.82 2.02
N MET A 301 6.38 -12.16 2.89
CA MET A 301 7.09 -12.85 3.97
C MET A 301 6.14 -13.42 5.03
N ALA A 302 5.04 -12.72 5.34
CA ALA A 302 3.99 -13.23 6.21
C ALA A 302 3.34 -14.51 5.65
N ILE A 303 3.11 -14.57 4.33
CA ILE A 303 2.62 -15.77 3.63
C ILE A 303 3.62 -16.94 3.77
N ILE A 304 4.92 -16.69 3.67
CA ILE A 304 5.92 -17.75 3.86
C ILE A 304 5.96 -18.21 5.33
N ALA A 305 5.90 -17.27 6.26
CA ALA A 305 5.94 -17.56 7.70
C ALA A 305 4.75 -18.43 8.15
N ASN A 306 3.54 -18.21 7.62
CA ASN A 306 2.34 -18.97 8.01
C ASN A 306 2.05 -20.23 7.17
N GLY A 307 2.95 -20.59 6.24
CA GLY A 307 2.82 -21.84 5.47
C GLY A 307 2.04 -21.71 4.17
N GLY A 308 1.91 -20.49 3.63
CA GLY A 308 1.30 -20.23 2.33
C GLY A 308 -0.14 -19.72 2.39
N ARG A 309 -0.63 -19.26 3.55
CA ARG A 309 -1.97 -18.66 3.68
C ARG A 309 -1.90 -17.17 3.42
N PHE A 310 -2.63 -16.70 2.42
CA PHE A 310 -2.66 -15.28 2.07
C PHE A 310 -3.81 -14.58 2.78
N TYR A 311 -3.50 -13.96 3.93
CA TYR A 311 -4.36 -12.98 4.57
C TYR A 311 -4.22 -11.59 3.93
N GLN A 312 -5.35 -10.97 3.62
CA GLN A 312 -5.40 -9.58 3.20
C GLN A 312 -4.85 -8.69 4.32
N THR A 313 -3.85 -7.86 4.04
CA THR A 313 -3.28 -6.98 5.07
C THR A 313 -4.34 -6.04 5.64
N ARG A 314 -4.44 -5.95 6.96
CA ARG A 314 -5.46 -5.13 7.65
C ARG A 314 -4.79 -4.05 8.51
N LEU A 315 -5.14 -2.79 8.22
CA LEU A 315 -4.67 -1.61 8.95
C LEU A 315 -5.70 -1.08 9.96
N VAL A 316 -6.98 -1.26 9.66
CA VAL A 316 -8.10 -0.81 10.48
C VAL A 316 -8.88 -2.04 10.89
N ARG A 317 -9.03 -2.22 12.19
CA ARG A 317 -9.74 -3.34 12.80
C ARG A 317 -11.24 -3.08 12.81
N GLN A 318 -11.64 -1.86 13.21
CA GLN A 318 -13.04 -1.51 13.35
C GLN A 318 -13.24 0.01 13.48
N VAL A 319 -14.49 0.43 13.35
CA VAL A 319 -14.98 1.76 13.69
C VAL A 319 -15.99 1.60 14.81
N GLN A 320 -15.84 2.38 15.87
CA GLN A 320 -16.67 2.33 17.07
C GLN A 320 -17.32 3.69 17.35
N SER A 321 -18.49 3.71 17.98
CA SER A 321 -19.04 4.94 18.54
C SER A 321 -18.18 5.46 19.69
N VAL A 322 -18.52 6.64 20.21
CA VAL A 322 -17.91 7.16 21.45
C VAL A 322 -18.21 6.30 22.68
N ASP A 323 -19.28 5.51 22.64
CA ASP A 323 -19.69 4.58 23.68
C ASP A 323 -19.11 3.16 23.47
N HIS A 324 -18.12 3.04 22.57
CA HIS A 324 -17.42 1.79 22.22
C HIS A 324 -18.25 0.72 21.48
N GLU A 325 -19.48 1.05 21.07
CA GLU A 325 -20.30 0.18 20.23
C GLU A 325 -19.69 0.03 18.83
N ILE A 326 -19.60 -1.19 18.32
CA ILE A 326 -19.02 -1.45 17.00
C ILE A 326 -20.00 -0.99 15.91
N VAL A 327 -19.62 0.04 15.16
CA VAL A 327 -20.37 0.55 14.01
C VAL A 327 -20.01 -0.22 12.74
N THR A 328 -18.74 -0.59 12.58
CA THR A 328 -18.26 -1.38 11.45
C THR A 328 -17.06 -2.21 11.89
N ALA A 329 -17.09 -3.52 11.65
CA ALA A 329 -15.95 -4.41 11.87
C ALA A 329 -15.32 -4.77 10.52
N TYR A 330 -13.99 -4.73 10.45
CA TYR A 330 -13.24 -5.23 9.31
C TYR A 330 -12.71 -6.61 9.63
N GLU A 331 -13.47 -7.63 9.21
CA GLU A 331 -13.17 -9.03 9.50
C GLU A 331 -11.84 -9.50 8.91
N LEU A 332 -11.25 -10.49 9.58
CA LEU A 332 -10.11 -11.21 9.05
C LEU A 332 -10.49 -11.87 7.71
N ARG A 333 -9.71 -11.60 6.67
CA ARG A 333 -9.97 -12.15 5.33
C ARG A 333 -8.77 -12.93 4.80
N GLU A 334 -8.88 -14.25 4.83
CA GLU A 334 -8.04 -15.11 4.01
C GLU A 334 -8.48 -15.00 2.54
N LYS A 335 -7.59 -14.51 1.68
CA LYS A 335 -7.82 -14.38 0.24
C LYS A 335 -7.75 -15.73 -0.45
N ARG A 336 -6.74 -16.54 -0.09
CA ARG A 336 -6.46 -17.87 -0.66
C ARG A 336 -5.33 -18.57 0.11
N ALA A 337 -5.32 -19.89 0.03
CA ALA A 337 -4.13 -20.70 0.28
C ALA A 337 -3.33 -20.86 -1.03
N LEU A 338 -2.02 -20.71 -0.98
CA LEU A 338 -1.13 -20.87 -2.14
C LEU A 338 -0.86 -22.35 -2.47
N ASN A 339 -1.12 -23.26 -1.52
CA ASN A 339 -0.90 -24.70 -1.63
C ASN A 339 0.53 -25.06 -2.06
N VAL A 340 1.52 -24.32 -1.55
CA VAL A 340 2.94 -24.67 -1.73
C VAL A 340 3.19 -26.03 -1.08
N SER A 341 3.89 -26.93 -1.75
CA SER A 341 4.20 -28.23 -1.17
C SER A 341 5.00 -28.09 0.13
N ALA A 342 4.77 -29.01 1.08
CA ALA A 342 5.50 -29.02 2.35
C ALA A 342 7.02 -29.12 2.13
N ALA A 343 7.45 -29.88 1.12
CA ALA A 343 8.86 -30.01 0.74
C ALA A 343 9.45 -28.68 0.26
N THR A 344 8.75 -27.93 -0.59
CA THR A 344 9.22 -26.60 -1.03
C THR A 344 9.25 -25.60 0.13
N MET A 345 8.21 -25.59 0.98
CA MET A 345 8.17 -24.70 2.15
C MET A 345 9.33 -24.97 3.10
N GLU A 346 9.68 -26.24 3.32
CA GLU A 346 10.83 -26.62 4.12
C GLU A 346 12.12 -26.07 3.51
N GLN A 347 12.38 -26.31 2.21
CA GLN A 347 13.57 -25.79 1.53
C GLN A 347 13.70 -24.26 1.62
N ILE A 348 12.59 -23.54 1.45
CA ILE A 348 12.55 -22.08 1.56
C ILE A 348 12.88 -21.62 2.97
N ARG A 349 12.24 -22.23 3.98
CA ARG A 349 12.45 -21.87 5.39
C ARG A 349 13.86 -22.20 5.85
N THR A 350 14.36 -23.40 5.57
CA THR A 350 15.74 -23.79 5.88
C THR A 350 16.72 -22.81 5.24
N GLY A 351 16.56 -22.47 3.96
CA GLY A 351 17.42 -21.50 3.30
C GLY A 351 17.36 -20.11 3.93
N MET A 352 16.17 -19.62 4.31
CA MET A 352 16.02 -18.32 4.98
C MET A 352 16.58 -18.33 6.42
N ILE A 353 16.48 -19.44 7.14
CA ILE A 353 17.13 -19.63 8.46
C ILE A 353 18.65 -19.59 8.27
N GLU A 354 19.18 -20.32 7.29
CA GLU A 354 20.62 -20.37 7.01
C GLU A 354 21.17 -19.02 6.53
N VAL A 355 20.39 -18.17 5.86
CA VAL A 355 20.80 -16.80 5.52
C VAL A 355 21.22 -16.01 6.77
N VAL A 356 20.52 -16.22 7.89
CA VAL A 356 20.76 -15.47 9.13
C VAL A 356 21.70 -16.25 10.05
N ASN A 357 21.54 -17.57 10.15
CA ASN A 357 22.19 -18.39 11.16
C ASN A 357 23.35 -19.26 10.66
N GLY A 358 23.37 -19.58 9.37
CA GLY A 358 24.36 -20.47 8.77
C GLY A 358 25.68 -19.75 8.51
N SER A 359 26.82 -20.43 8.63
CA SER A 359 28.17 -19.83 8.55
C SER A 359 28.50 -19.04 7.28
N ASN A 360 27.78 -19.29 6.17
CA ASN A 360 27.94 -18.57 4.91
C ASN A 360 26.78 -17.58 4.64
N GLY A 361 25.98 -17.29 5.66
CA GLY A 361 24.79 -16.47 5.61
C GLY A 361 25.11 -15.00 5.32
N THR A 362 24.24 -14.36 4.56
CA THR A 362 24.38 -12.93 4.23
C THR A 362 23.69 -12.00 5.24
N GLY A 363 22.94 -12.55 6.21
CA GLY A 363 22.06 -11.83 7.11
C GLY A 363 22.42 -11.94 8.60
N HIS A 364 23.67 -12.27 8.93
CA HIS A 364 24.12 -12.51 10.31
C HIS A 364 23.81 -11.39 11.31
N GLU A 365 23.78 -10.13 10.87
CA GLU A 365 23.45 -9.00 11.75
C GLU A 365 22.03 -9.05 12.33
N ALA A 366 21.14 -9.87 11.75
CA ALA A 366 19.77 -10.08 12.22
C ALA A 366 19.63 -11.23 13.23
N GLN A 367 20.71 -11.94 13.57
CA GLN A 367 20.67 -13.00 14.57
C GLN A 367 20.28 -12.47 15.95
N LEU A 368 19.50 -13.28 16.67
CA LEU A 368 19.07 -12.98 18.04
C LEU A 368 19.32 -14.19 18.94
N ASP A 369 19.82 -13.92 20.14
CA ASP A 369 20.02 -14.97 21.14
C ASP A 369 18.68 -15.56 21.58
N GLY A 370 18.57 -16.89 21.55
CA GLY A 370 17.38 -17.61 22.00
C GLY A 370 16.17 -17.55 21.05
N VAL A 371 16.30 -16.94 19.87
CA VAL A 371 15.23 -16.87 18.85
C VAL A 371 15.82 -17.24 17.49
N GLU A 372 15.28 -18.27 16.85
CA GLU A 372 15.66 -18.61 15.48
C GLU A 372 15.03 -17.61 14.50
N VAL A 373 15.90 -16.84 13.82
CA VAL A 373 15.46 -15.81 12.87
C VAL A 373 15.64 -16.34 11.45
N ALA A 374 14.58 -16.26 10.63
CA ALA A 374 14.65 -16.51 9.20
C ALA A 374 14.59 -15.18 8.44
N GLY A 375 15.42 -15.01 7.42
CA GLY A 375 15.48 -13.75 6.67
C GLY A 375 16.04 -13.88 5.27
N LYS A 376 15.91 -12.78 4.51
CA LYS A 376 16.60 -12.61 3.24
C LYS A 376 16.99 -11.16 3.03
N THR A 377 18.27 -10.94 2.73
CA THR A 377 18.79 -9.62 2.35
C THR A 377 18.59 -9.35 0.86
N GLY A 378 18.56 -8.07 0.49
CA GLY A 378 18.53 -7.64 -0.90
C GLY A 378 19.16 -6.27 -1.09
N THR A 379 19.88 -6.12 -2.20
CA THR A 379 20.43 -4.85 -2.65
C THR A 379 19.87 -4.57 -4.03
N ALA A 380 19.23 -3.42 -4.19
CA ALA A 380 18.69 -2.96 -5.45
C ALA A 380 19.70 -2.04 -6.15
N GLN A 381 19.86 -2.20 -7.46
CA GLN A 381 20.58 -1.21 -8.25
C GLN A 381 19.57 -0.19 -8.75
N GLU A 382 19.65 1.03 -8.22
CA GLU A 382 18.88 2.14 -8.76
C GLU A 382 19.76 2.87 -9.78
N LYS A 383 19.41 2.82 -11.07
CA LYS A 383 19.87 3.87 -11.98
C LYS A 383 19.20 5.14 -11.49
N PRO A 384 19.93 6.25 -11.21
CA PRO A 384 19.29 7.49 -10.82
C PRO A 384 18.29 7.89 -11.91
N GLY A 385 17.00 7.69 -11.63
CA GLY A 385 15.95 8.17 -12.48
C GLY A 385 15.99 9.69 -12.51
N PRO A 386 15.42 10.34 -13.55
CA PRO A 386 15.19 11.77 -13.48
C PRO A 386 14.42 12.01 -12.19
N ARG A 387 14.92 12.91 -11.32
CA ARG A 387 14.20 13.37 -10.13
C ARG A 387 12.75 13.49 -10.54
N SER A 388 11.85 12.75 -9.90
CA SER A 388 10.43 12.94 -10.05
C SER A 388 10.14 14.34 -9.51
N GLY A 389 10.40 15.33 -10.36
CA GLY A 389 9.81 16.63 -10.24
C GLY A 389 8.33 16.32 -10.21
N VAL A 390 7.73 16.53 -9.04
CA VAL A 390 6.30 16.76 -8.90
C VAL A 390 5.91 17.50 -10.16
N ARG A 391 5.16 16.83 -11.04
CA ARG A 391 4.64 17.46 -12.26
C ARG A 391 4.00 18.73 -11.74
N LYS A 392 4.59 19.90 -12.05
CA LYS A 392 3.99 21.19 -11.71
C LYS A 392 2.68 21.22 -12.48
N THR A 393 1.61 20.75 -11.87
CA THR A 393 0.25 21.05 -12.29
C THR A 393 0.11 22.54 -12.04
N LYS A 394 0.48 23.34 -13.04
CA LYS A 394 0.05 24.73 -13.11
C LYS A 394 -1.49 24.68 -13.10
N ASN A 395 -2.07 25.28 -12.07
CA ASN A 395 -3.50 25.54 -11.88
C ASN A 395 -4.39 24.31 -11.66
N ALA A 396 -4.29 23.69 -10.48
CA ALA A 396 -5.47 23.07 -9.87
C ALA A 396 -6.20 24.15 -9.06
N ARG A 397 -7.25 24.75 -9.63
CA ARG A 397 -8.29 25.41 -8.83
C ARG A 397 -8.98 24.33 -7.99
N PRO A 398 -9.33 24.59 -6.73
CA PRO A 398 -10.09 23.63 -5.93
C PRO A 398 -11.44 23.35 -6.61
N PRO A 399 -11.95 22.10 -6.58
CA PRO A 399 -13.24 21.79 -7.16
C PRO A 399 -14.33 22.57 -6.41
N GLY A 400 -14.99 23.47 -7.14
CA GLY A 400 -16.20 24.13 -6.69
C GLY A 400 -17.34 23.12 -6.58
N SER A 401 -18.11 23.26 -5.51
CA SER A 401 -19.43 22.67 -5.30
C SER A 401 -20.34 22.80 -6.53
N PRO A 402 -20.99 21.73 -7.01
CA PRO A 402 -22.02 21.87 -8.02
C PRO A 402 -23.35 22.22 -7.34
N ASP A 403 -23.58 23.52 -7.11
CA ASP A 403 -24.93 24.04 -6.92
C ASP A 403 -25.40 24.71 -8.23
N SER A 404 -26.24 24.01 -8.98
CA SER A 404 -27.27 24.62 -9.81
C SER A 404 -28.30 23.58 -10.24
N CYS A 405 -29.25 23.33 -9.35
CA CYS A 405 -30.57 22.87 -9.71
C CYS A 405 -31.25 23.99 -10.55
N PRO A 406 -31.72 23.75 -11.78
CA PRO A 406 -32.37 24.79 -12.57
C PRO A 406 -33.77 25.12 -12.00
N ARG A 407 -33.99 26.39 -11.73
CA ARG A 407 -35.27 26.96 -11.29
C ARG A 407 -36.36 26.73 -12.35
N ARG A 408 -37.47 26.15 -11.90
CA ARG A 408 -38.79 26.20 -12.56
C ARG A 408 -39.22 27.66 -12.74
N ASN A 409 -39.63 28.03 -13.95
CA ASN A 409 -40.48 29.20 -14.16
C ASN A 409 -41.89 28.73 -14.55
N ARG A 410 -42.88 29.21 -13.79
CA ARG A 410 -44.31 28.94 -13.97
C ARG A 410 -44.87 29.85 -15.06
N GLY A 411 -45.65 29.28 -15.97
CA GLY A 411 -46.58 29.98 -16.84
C GLY A 411 -47.74 29.04 -17.21
N THR A 412 -48.91 29.29 -16.63
CA THR A 412 -50.23 28.69 -16.96
C THR A 412 -51.05 29.72 -17.80
N PRO A 413 -52.22 29.42 -18.43
CA PRO A 413 -53.09 28.23 -18.27
C PRO A 413 -53.78 27.63 -19.54
N SER A 414 -54.12 26.31 -19.47
CA SER A 414 -55.36 25.57 -19.92
C SER A 414 -55.93 25.63 -21.38
N PRO A 415 -56.93 24.79 -21.76
CA PRO A 415 -57.20 23.35 -21.47
C PRO A 415 -57.72 22.53 -22.70
N ARG A 416 -57.77 21.17 -22.60
CA ARG A 416 -58.94 20.26 -22.87
C ARG A 416 -58.65 18.89 -23.56
N PHE A 417 -59.31 17.85 -23.00
CA PHE A 417 -59.91 16.61 -23.57
C PHE A 417 -58.98 15.57 -24.28
N THR A 418 -59.15 14.23 -24.29
CA THR A 418 -60.11 13.23 -23.76
C THR A 418 -59.52 11.80 -23.84
N LYS A 419 -59.97 10.91 -22.93
CA LYS A 419 -60.23 9.44 -22.92
C LYS A 419 -59.94 8.49 -24.12
N ALA A 420 -59.79 7.22 -23.71
CA ALA A 420 -60.19 5.91 -24.28
C ALA A 420 -59.06 5.04 -24.91
N THR A 421 -58.63 3.93 -24.30
CA THR A 421 -59.21 2.55 -24.18
C THR A 421 -59.24 1.76 -25.50
N LEU A 422 -58.46 0.66 -25.61
CA LEU A 422 -58.96 -0.67 -26.02
C LEU A 422 -57.88 -1.75 -25.93
N ALA A 423 -58.27 -2.89 -25.36
CA ALA A 423 -57.55 -4.16 -25.29
C ALA A 423 -58.36 -5.23 -26.02
N ALA A 424 -57.69 -6.15 -26.72
CA ALA A 424 -58.17 -7.50 -27.07
C ALA A 424 -56.97 -8.28 -27.67
N LYS A 425 -56.40 -9.27 -26.97
CA LYS A 425 -56.73 -10.71 -26.95
C LYS A 425 -56.18 -11.50 -28.15
N SER A 426 -55.29 -12.46 -27.83
CA SER A 426 -55.43 -13.93 -28.11
C SER A 426 -54.64 -14.34 -29.37
N THR A 427 -53.89 -15.44 -29.49
CA THR A 427 -53.76 -16.70 -28.75
C THR A 427 -52.46 -17.40 -29.17
N ALA A 428 -51.94 -18.28 -28.32
CA ALA A 428 -50.74 -19.11 -28.53
C ALA A 428 -50.94 -20.28 -29.51
N ALA A 429 -49.86 -20.73 -30.16
CA ALA A 429 -49.33 -22.12 -30.10
C ALA A 429 -48.23 -22.39 -31.15
N ARG A 430 -47.17 -23.08 -30.70
CA ARG A 430 -46.00 -23.68 -31.40
C ARG A 430 -46.39 -24.87 -32.31
N PRO A 431 -45.47 -25.70 -32.90
CA PRO A 431 -44.01 -25.58 -33.21
C PRO A 431 -43.60 -26.01 -34.66
N ARG A 432 -42.31 -25.75 -35.02
CA ARG A 432 -41.28 -26.51 -35.82
C ARG A 432 -41.68 -27.56 -36.90
N PRO A 433 -40.76 -28.03 -37.77
CA PRO A 433 -39.55 -27.43 -38.37
C PRO A 433 -39.43 -27.66 -39.91
N ARG A 434 -38.52 -26.94 -40.57
CA ARG A 434 -37.51 -27.50 -41.49
C ARG A 434 -36.43 -26.45 -41.74
#